data_AF-A0A2S9J7W5-F1
#
_entry.id   AF-A0A2S9J7W5-F1
#
_cell.length_a   1.000
_cell.length_b   1.000
_cell.length_c   1.000
_cell.angle_alpha   90.00
_cell.angle_beta   90.00
_cell.angle_gamma   90.00
#
_symmetry.space_group_name_H-M   'P 1'
#
loop_
_entity.id
_entity.type
_entity.pdbx_description
1 polymer ?
#
loop_
_entity_poly.entity_id
_entity_poly.type
_entity_poly.pdbx_seq_one_letter_code
_entity_poly.pdbx_strand_id
1 'polypeptide(L)'
;MKIKNLILFAFVMFFFINQACKKASPASKKDNEEQVEPEDDGNNPPPEEENGDGKITHSFDRLENNEGWQSPGNELTIDQTDKTEGNGSLKSEGSSTGRLIKSFSPFNITIDPDEAYLCFSLYVSDLSKLTGSGQFEISSSGKADLDETAWDFNYLGLKNGWNEVVLKLSAGSNTGGTTDFTGINFLRFYASSEDGESVIFKIDHIRFTNFYDNGHVVDPNFHIYILAGQSNMAGYGYLTDIHPTLNIKYADIANDRVLVLNSENEWDIAKHPLHPEEQNNAGVGPGLDFAIKMLEEADPKVKIGLIPTAKGGSNVGHWIPGGSLYGPSIGKSLFAATDGVIKGVLYLQGEADAFANTTVGWGDKVKLIINGYRKELRDPDLKFLIGEIGRDFNGKENFILINNQIPALIQSVPNTYRISSEGLTDRGDALHFDSKSATQLGWRYAEQLKKSTQ
;
A
#
# COMPACT_ATOMS: atom_id res chain seq x y z
N MET A 1 6.79 -14.34 72.86
CA MET A 1 6.22 -15.61 73.38
C MET A 1 4.70 -15.48 73.42
N LYS A 2 4.00 -16.32 72.63
CA LYS A 2 2.55 -16.65 72.63
C LYS A 2 1.57 -15.50 72.30
N ILE A 3 0.86 -15.47 71.16
CA ILE A 3 -0.11 -16.42 70.54
C ILE A 3 -1.52 -16.36 71.18
N LYS A 4 -2.53 -16.30 70.28
CA LYS A 4 -3.97 -16.67 70.36
C LYS A 4 -4.93 -15.55 70.78
N ASN A 5 -5.80 -15.08 69.87
CA ASN A 5 -7.00 -15.71 69.28
C ASN A 5 -8.22 -15.65 70.23
N LEU A 6 -9.33 -15.09 69.72
CA LEU A 6 -10.57 -15.80 69.33
C LEU A 6 -11.90 -15.21 69.89
N ILE A 7 -12.88 -15.06 68.97
CA ILE A 7 -14.36 -15.20 69.11
C ILE A 7 -15.14 -14.10 69.87
N LEU A 8 -16.40 -13.72 69.59
CA LEU A 8 -17.40 -13.80 68.48
C LEU A 8 -18.73 -13.22 69.08
N PHE A 9 -19.68 -12.77 68.23
CA PHE A 9 -21.10 -12.40 68.47
C PHE A 9 -21.38 -11.06 69.22
N ALA A 10 -21.89 -9.97 68.62
CA ALA A 10 -23.14 -9.67 67.85
C ALA A 10 -24.27 -9.09 68.73
N PHE A 11 -24.64 -7.81 68.52
CA PHE A 11 -25.98 -7.33 68.15
C PHE A 11 -26.07 -5.77 68.15
N VAL A 12 -26.33 -5.22 66.96
CA VAL A 12 -27.16 -4.05 66.58
C VAL A 12 -27.42 -2.92 67.61
N MET A 13 -26.88 -1.73 67.36
CA MET A 13 -27.68 -0.50 67.09
C MET A 13 -26.80 0.72 66.73
N PHE A 14 -27.09 1.28 65.55
CA PHE A 14 -27.06 2.68 65.11
C PHE A 14 -26.04 3.68 65.72
N PHE A 15 -25.15 4.12 64.82
CA PHE A 15 -24.55 5.46 64.65
C PHE A 15 -23.77 6.09 65.81
N PHE A 16 -22.44 6.05 65.67
CA PHE A 16 -21.49 6.68 66.58
C PHE A 16 -21.39 8.20 66.42
N ILE A 17 -21.22 8.78 67.61
CA ILE A 17 -20.90 10.14 68.02
C ILE A 17 -19.52 10.59 67.51
N ASN A 18 -19.51 11.71 66.78
CA ASN A 18 -18.87 13.00 67.09
C ASN A 18 -17.48 13.12 67.77
N GLN A 19 -16.73 14.12 67.28
CA GLN A 19 -15.50 14.81 67.78
C GLN A 19 -14.14 14.15 67.46
N ALA A 20 -13.09 14.86 67.03
CA ALA A 20 -12.76 16.27 67.24
C ALA A 20 -11.81 16.88 66.18
N CYS A 21 -11.98 18.19 65.96
CA CYS A 21 -10.94 19.21 65.72
C CYS A 21 -10.07 19.18 64.44
N LYS A 22 -10.36 20.08 63.48
CA LYS A 22 -9.65 21.37 63.30
C LYS A 22 -10.02 22.12 61.99
N LYS A 23 -10.42 23.38 62.21
CA LYS A 23 -10.18 24.63 61.44
C LYS A 23 -10.45 24.71 59.92
N ALA A 24 -11.40 25.60 59.64
CA ALA A 24 -11.67 26.41 58.44
C ALA A 24 -10.67 26.39 57.26
N SER A 25 -11.26 26.17 56.08
CA SER A 25 -10.67 26.23 54.75
C SER A 25 -10.44 27.68 54.29
N PRO A 26 -9.26 28.04 53.74
CA PRO A 26 -9.09 29.29 53.02
C PRO A 26 -9.27 29.13 51.51
N ALA A 27 -9.90 30.16 50.95
CA ALA A 27 -10.21 30.39 49.56
C ALA A 27 -9.06 30.12 48.58
N SER A 28 -9.42 29.61 47.41
CA SER A 28 -8.58 29.50 46.22
C SER A 28 -7.99 30.87 45.85
N LYS A 29 -6.68 31.04 45.99
CA LYS A 29 -5.95 32.06 45.23
C LYS A 29 -5.92 31.61 43.78
N LYS A 30 -6.50 32.44 42.90
CA LYS A 30 -6.21 32.42 41.47
C LYS A 30 -4.81 32.99 41.29
N ASP A 31 -3.84 32.12 41.05
CA ASP A 31 -2.60 32.52 40.40
C ASP A 31 -2.88 32.40 38.89
N ASN A 32 -3.20 33.53 38.26
CA ASN A 32 -3.24 33.66 36.82
C ASN A 32 -1.78 33.73 36.34
N GLU A 33 -1.14 32.58 36.15
CA GLU A 33 -0.15 32.46 35.09
C GLU A 33 -0.92 32.02 33.85
N GLU A 34 -1.23 32.98 32.97
CA GLU A 34 -1.55 32.65 31.58
C GLU A 34 -0.36 31.85 31.06
N GLN A 35 -0.54 30.54 30.88
CA GLN A 35 0.28 29.81 29.94
C GLN A 35 0.00 30.45 28.59
N VAL A 36 0.92 31.31 28.17
CA VAL A 36 1.02 31.72 26.77
C VAL A 36 1.29 30.43 26.03
N GLU A 37 0.26 29.87 25.38
CA GLU A 37 0.48 28.88 24.34
C GLU A 37 1.48 29.51 23.37
N PRO A 38 2.61 28.84 23.06
CA PRO A 38 3.53 29.37 22.07
C PRO A 38 2.74 29.65 20.80
N GLU A 39 2.95 30.84 20.21
CA GLU A 39 2.33 31.18 18.92
C GLU A 39 2.61 30.04 17.94
N ASP A 40 1.55 29.50 17.33
CA ASP A 40 1.65 28.57 16.21
C ASP A 40 2.46 29.25 15.11
N ASP A 41 3.71 28.82 14.95
CA ASP A 41 4.67 29.33 13.97
C ASP A 41 4.30 28.94 12.53
N GLY A 42 3.19 28.22 12.36
CA GLY A 42 2.68 27.71 11.09
C GLY A 42 3.49 26.54 10.56
N ASN A 43 4.54 26.11 11.26
CA ASN A 43 5.55 25.18 10.76
C ASN A 43 5.43 23.79 11.38
N ASN A 44 5.02 23.68 12.65
CA ASN A 44 4.74 22.38 13.29
C ASN A 44 3.24 22.05 13.17
N PRO A 45 2.82 21.12 12.29
CA PRO A 45 1.41 20.83 12.15
C PRO A 45 0.86 20.14 13.42
N PRO A 46 -0.42 20.36 13.77
CA PRO A 46 -1.09 19.48 14.72
C PRO A 46 -1.06 18.04 14.17
N PRO A 47 -1.06 17.00 15.03
CA PRO A 47 -1.12 15.62 14.57
C PRO A 47 -2.34 15.48 13.66
N GLU A 48 -2.14 15.13 12.38
CA GLU A 48 -3.28 14.98 11.47
C GLU A 48 -4.18 13.88 12.02
N GLU A 49 -5.47 14.20 12.14
CA GLU A 49 -6.47 13.29 12.68
C GLU A 49 -6.53 12.03 11.83
N GLU A 50 -6.72 10.89 12.49
CA GLU A 50 -7.05 9.61 11.85
C GLU A 50 -8.26 9.84 10.94
N ASN A 51 -8.01 9.94 9.63
CA ASN A 51 -9.10 9.96 8.67
C ASN A 51 -9.85 8.63 8.87
N GLY A 52 -11.18 8.65 8.82
CA GLY A 52 -12.03 7.51 9.18
C GLY A 52 -11.84 6.22 8.35
N ASP A 53 -10.78 6.14 7.56
CA ASP A 53 -10.26 4.97 6.83
C ASP A 53 -9.09 4.26 7.55
N GLY A 54 -8.68 4.72 8.75
CA GLY A 54 -7.60 4.10 9.54
C GLY A 54 -6.19 4.42 9.04
N LYS A 55 -6.04 5.41 8.15
CA LYS A 55 -4.74 5.94 7.76
C LYS A 55 -4.29 7.02 8.75
N ILE A 56 -3.04 6.90 9.15
CA ILE A 56 -2.38 7.86 10.06
C ILE A 56 -1.29 8.55 9.26
N THR A 57 -1.27 9.88 9.30
CA THR A 57 -0.22 10.73 8.72
C THR A 57 0.22 11.74 9.78
N HIS A 58 1.53 11.85 10.00
CA HIS A 58 2.09 12.71 11.03
C HIS A 58 3.32 13.43 10.50
N SER A 59 3.33 14.76 10.57
CA SER A 59 4.47 15.58 10.19
C SER A 59 4.97 16.38 11.40
N PHE A 60 6.27 16.62 11.45
CA PHE A 60 6.87 17.49 12.47
C PHE A 60 7.20 18.88 11.91
N ASP A 61 7.21 19.07 10.59
CA ASP A 61 7.64 20.33 9.95
C ASP A 61 7.06 20.41 8.52
N ARG A 62 6.34 21.50 8.22
CA ARG A 62 5.76 21.79 6.90
C ARG A 62 6.73 22.46 5.91
N LEU A 63 7.93 22.83 6.37
CA LEU A 63 9.00 23.41 5.55
C LEU A 63 8.63 24.78 4.95
N GLU A 64 7.81 25.54 5.67
CA GLU A 64 7.36 26.89 5.27
C GLU A 64 8.43 27.96 5.58
N ASN A 65 9.37 27.64 6.48
CA ASN A 65 10.53 28.46 6.81
C ASN A 65 11.77 27.57 7.05
N ASN A 66 12.95 28.18 7.16
CA ASN A 66 14.22 27.46 7.39
C ASN A 66 14.69 27.52 8.85
N GLU A 67 13.82 27.88 9.80
CA GLU A 67 14.21 28.01 11.21
C GLU A 67 14.59 26.63 11.80
N GLY A 68 15.70 26.60 12.54
CA GLY A 68 16.25 25.39 13.13
C GLY A 68 16.92 24.42 12.15
N TRP A 69 16.77 24.62 10.83
CA TRP A 69 17.46 23.82 9.81
C TRP A 69 18.89 24.32 9.58
N GLN A 70 19.78 23.39 9.23
CA GLN A 70 21.18 23.64 8.97
C GLN A 70 21.65 22.94 7.70
N SER A 71 22.53 23.61 6.94
CA SER A 71 23.26 23.03 5.82
C SER A 71 24.72 23.46 5.86
N PRO A 72 25.55 22.82 6.71
CA PRO A 72 26.91 23.28 6.98
C PRO A 72 27.76 23.36 5.70
N GLY A 73 28.18 24.57 5.34
CA GLY A 73 29.01 24.81 4.15
C GLY A 73 28.23 24.89 2.82
N ASN A 74 26.90 24.98 2.87
CA ASN A 74 26.04 25.21 1.71
C ASN A 74 25.11 26.42 1.98
N GLU A 75 24.49 26.95 0.93
CA GLU A 75 23.42 27.94 1.05
C GLU A 75 22.09 27.25 1.37
N LEU A 76 21.38 27.73 2.41
CA LEU A 76 20.09 27.19 2.84
C LEU A 76 18.99 28.27 2.74
N THR A 77 17.98 28.02 1.92
CA THR A 77 16.91 28.98 1.61
C THR A 77 15.56 28.26 1.46
N ILE A 78 14.47 29.02 1.43
CA ILE A 78 13.14 28.50 1.05
C ILE A 78 12.87 28.88 -0.40
N ASP A 79 12.55 27.88 -1.24
CA ASP A 79 12.13 28.08 -2.61
C ASP A 79 10.60 28.08 -2.69
N GLN A 80 10.03 29.25 -2.94
CA GLN A 80 8.58 29.44 -3.02
C GLN A 80 7.98 29.07 -4.39
N THR A 81 8.81 28.79 -5.38
CA THR A 81 8.38 28.60 -6.77
C THR A 81 8.36 27.13 -7.19
N ASP A 82 9.29 26.33 -6.68
CA ASP A 82 9.46 24.92 -7.03
C ASP A 82 9.43 24.09 -5.74
N LYS A 83 8.25 23.51 -5.49
CA LYS A 83 7.80 22.86 -4.25
C LYS A 83 6.72 21.83 -4.56
N THR A 84 6.48 20.88 -3.67
CA THR A 84 5.45 19.83 -3.80
C THR A 84 4.27 20.04 -2.86
N GLU A 85 4.45 20.78 -1.76
CA GLU A 85 3.39 21.17 -0.81
C GLU A 85 3.53 22.64 -0.39
N GLY A 86 2.47 23.21 0.21
CA GLY A 86 2.60 24.42 1.01
C GLY A 86 3.00 25.67 0.22
N ASN A 87 3.71 26.58 0.88
CA ASN A 87 4.20 27.81 0.25
C ASN A 87 5.68 27.76 -0.15
N GLY A 88 6.45 26.76 0.28
CA GLY A 88 7.85 26.62 -0.08
C GLY A 88 8.43 25.24 0.15
N SER A 89 9.57 24.96 -0.49
CA SER A 89 10.43 23.82 -0.19
C SER A 89 11.77 24.29 0.39
N LEU A 90 12.38 23.49 1.26
CA LEU A 90 13.67 23.81 1.86
C LEU A 90 14.80 23.44 0.89
N LYS A 91 15.53 24.43 0.39
CA LYS A 91 16.61 24.29 -0.60
C LYS A 91 17.98 24.40 0.05
N SER A 92 18.80 23.37 -0.12
CA SER A 92 20.24 23.35 0.14
C SER A 92 21.01 23.38 -1.19
N GLU A 93 21.90 24.35 -1.39
CA GLU A 93 22.71 24.49 -2.60
C GLU A 93 24.19 24.64 -2.27
N GLY A 94 25.04 23.76 -2.82
CA GLY A 94 26.48 23.83 -2.64
C GLY A 94 27.19 22.50 -2.87
N SER A 95 28.43 22.38 -2.41
CA SER A 95 29.28 21.19 -2.58
C SER A 95 29.59 20.45 -1.27
N SER A 96 29.19 20.98 -0.11
CA SER A 96 29.51 20.42 1.20
C SER A 96 28.60 19.25 1.55
N THR A 97 29.13 18.23 2.23
CA THR A 97 28.44 16.95 2.47
C THR A 97 27.12 17.07 3.26
N GLY A 98 27.09 17.86 4.34
CA GLY A 98 25.87 18.01 5.17
C GLY A 98 24.82 18.87 4.47
N ARG A 99 23.70 18.29 4.07
CA ARG A 99 22.70 18.96 3.21
C ARG A 99 21.53 19.52 3.99
N LEU A 100 20.86 18.71 4.80
CA LEU A 100 19.64 19.12 5.51
C LEU A 100 19.68 18.50 6.90
N ILE A 101 19.81 19.32 7.94
CA ILE A 101 19.97 18.85 9.31
C ILE A 101 19.03 19.64 10.21
N LYS A 102 18.26 18.95 11.06
CA LYS A 102 17.42 19.60 12.07
C LYS A 102 17.41 18.80 13.37
N SER A 103 17.57 19.50 14.48
CA SER A 103 17.13 19.03 15.80
C SER A 103 15.82 19.73 16.15
N PHE A 104 14.88 19.00 16.73
CA PHE A 104 13.53 19.52 17.04
C PHE A 104 13.01 18.93 18.36
N SER A 105 11.88 19.44 18.84
CA SER A 105 11.22 18.91 20.04
C SER A 105 10.82 17.44 19.82
N PRO A 106 10.90 16.55 20.84
CA PRO A 106 10.53 15.15 20.68
C PRO A 106 9.14 14.95 20.06
N PHE A 107 9.11 14.15 19.01
CA PHE A 107 7.97 13.85 18.16
C PHE A 107 7.64 12.36 18.25
N ASN A 108 6.41 12.05 18.63
CA ASN A 108 5.91 10.69 18.69
C ASN A 108 5.21 10.35 17.38
N ILE A 109 5.70 9.33 16.67
CA ILE A 109 5.10 8.94 15.38
C ILE A 109 3.77 8.19 15.52
N THR A 110 3.40 7.75 16.72
CA THR A 110 2.16 7.01 17.10
C THR A 110 1.86 5.70 16.35
N ILE A 111 2.64 5.35 15.34
CA ILE A 111 2.49 4.18 14.47
C ILE A 111 3.46 3.07 14.90
N ASP A 112 3.04 1.81 14.78
CA ASP A 112 3.93 0.66 14.96
C ASP A 112 5.11 0.73 13.96
N PRO A 113 6.38 0.71 14.42
CA PRO A 113 7.54 0.79 13.54
C PRO A 113 7.62 -0.29 12.44
N ASP A 114 7.00 -1.46 12.65
CA ASP A 114 6.95 -2.53 11.64
C ASP A 114 5.95 -2.24 10.51
N GLU A 115 5.02 -1.30 10.74
CA GLU A 115 4.00 -0.83 9.79
C GLU A 115 4.23 0.61 9.32
N ALA A 116 5.20 1.31 9.90
CA ALA A 116 5.46 2.72 9.63
C ALA A 116 6.39 2.96 8.44
N TYR A 117 6.11 4.04 7.72
CA TYR A 117 6.92 4.60 6.66
C TYR A 117 7.26 6.06 7.00
N LEU A 118 8.47 6.49 6.63
CA LEU A 118 8.85 7.89 6.52
C LEU A 118 8.83 8.26 5.03
N CYS A 119 7.99 9.21 4.67
CA CYS A 119 7.81 9.68 3.31
C CYS A 119 8.18 11.16 3.20
N PHE A 120 8.78 11.55 2.08
CA PHE A 120 9.10 12.96 1.79
C PHE A 120 9.39 13.16 0.30
N SER A 121 9.16 14.37 -0.18
CA SER A 121 9.57 14.79 -1.51
C SER A 121 11.04 15.22 -1.46
N LEU A 122 11.89 14.69 -2.34
CA LEU A 122 13.29 15.06 -2.47
C LEU A 122 13.63 15.45 -3.91
N TYR A 123 14.03 16.70 -4.11
CA TYR A 123 14.60 17.17 -5.36
C TYR A 123 16.11 17.00 -5.37
N VAL A 124 16.66 16.58 -6.51
CA VAL A 124 18.10 16.62 -6.80
C VAL A 124 18.33 17.18 -8.19
N SER A 125 19.19 18.20 -8.32
CA SER A 125 19.42 18.85 -9.62
C SER A 125 20.16 17.96 -10.61
N ASP A 126 21.17 17.22 -10.14
CA ASP A 126 22.03 16.41 -10.98
C ASP A 126 22.77 15.33 -10.17
N LEU A 127 22.32 14.08 -10.29
CA LEU A 127 22.91 12.92 -9.61
C LEU A 127 24.31 12.58 -10.13
N SER A 128 24.66 12.98 -11.36
CA SER A 128 25.98 12.66 -11.94
C SER A 128 27.14 13.38 -11.26
N LYS A 129 26.82 14.36 -10.41
CA LYS A 129 27.76 15.20 -9.65
C LYS A 129 28.02 14.71 -8.22
N LEU A 130 27.48 13.56 -7.85
CA LEU A 130 27.61 12.98 -6.51
C LEU A 130 28.58 11.80 -6.55
N THR A 131 29.35 11.63 -5.47
CA THR A 131 30.28 10.49 -5.32
C THR A 131 29.57 9.17 -4.99
N GLY A 132 28.26 9.24 -4.72
CA GLY A 132 27.45 8.13 -4.22
C GLY A 132 27.52 7.93 -2.71
N SER A 133 28.29 8.72 -1.96
CA SER A 133 28.27 8.64 -0.48
C SER A 133 27.19 9.55 0.10
N GLY A 134 26.23 8.99 0.83
CA GLY A 134 25.19 9.75 1.52
C GLY A 134 24.22 8.88 2.30
N GLN A 135 23.50 9.46 3.26
CA GLN A 135 22.43 8.78 4.00
C GLN A 135 21.32 9.76 4.40
N PHE A 136 20.14 9.20 4.62
CA PHE A 136 19.04 9.84 5.33
C PHE A 136 18.89 9.18 6.70
N GLU A 137 18.69 9.97 7.75
CA GLU A 137 18.77 9.52 9.13
C GLU A 137 17.72 10.21 10.00
N ILE A 138 17.22 9.46 10.98
CA ILE A 138 16.41 9.97 12.09
C ILE A 138 16.94 9.43 13.41
N SER A 139 16.82 10.19 14.49
CA SER A 139 17.28 9.79 15.82
C SER A 139 16.37 10.31 16.94
N SER A 140 16.36 9.58 18.05
CA SER A 140 15.74 9.99 19.32
C SER A 140 16.73 10.61 20.32
N SER A 141 18.03 10.71 19.98
CA SER A 141 19.07 11.24 20.85
C SER A 141 19.34 12.74 20.71
N GLY A 142 18.72 13.38 19.71
CA GLY A 142 18.88 14.80 19.35
C GLY A 142 20.05 15.08 18.41
N LYS A 143 20.78 14.04 17.99
CA LYS A 143 21.97 14.13 17.13
C LYS A 143 22.18 12.84 16.33
N ALA A 144 23.10 12.90 15.37
CA ALA A 144 23.51 11.75 14.59
C ALA A 144 24.38 10.75 15.37
N ASP A 145 24.52 9.55 14.80
CA ASP A 145 25.38 8.45 15.22
C ASP A 145 25.07 7.87 16.62
N LEU A 146 23.87 8.16 17.16
CA LEU A 146 23.40 7.68 18.47
C LEU A 146 21.87 7.50 18.45
N ASP A 147 21.38 6.33 18.88
CA ASP A 147 19.96 5.94 18.83
C ASP A 147 19.30 6.34 17.49
N GLU A 148 19.96 5.95 16.40
CA GLU A 148 19.67 6.41 15.04
C GLU A 148 19.25 5.26 14.13
N THR A 149 18.29 5.54 13.25
CA THR A 149 17.93 4.69 12.12
C THR A 149 18.30 5.41 10.83
N ALA A 150 19.03 4.73 9.95
CA ALA A 150 19.61 5.29 8.74
C ALA A 150 19.28 4.48 7.47
N TRP A 151 19.18 5.18 6.34
CA TRP A 151 19.02 4.61 4.99
C TRP A 151 20.09 5.16 4.06
N ASP A 152 20.75 4.27 3.32
CA ASP A 152 21.78 4.64 2.35
C ASP A 152 21.17 5.37 1.14
N PHE A 153 21.78 6.48 0.76
CA PHE A 153 21.41 7.30 -0.39
C PHE A 153 21.31 6.49 -1.69
N ASN A 154 22.20 5.51 -1.89
CA ASN A 154 22.23 4.71 -3.12
C ASN A 154 21.01 3.78 -3.27
N TYR A 155 20.31 3.48 -2.18
CA TYR A 155 19.12 2.63 -2.20
C TYR A 155 17.82 3.43 -2.35
N LEU A 156 17.90 4.76 -2.47
CA LEU A 156 16.73 5.61 -2.64
C LEU A 156 16.19 5.64 -4.08
N GLY A 157 16.94 5.14 -5.06
CA GLY A 157 16.49 5.03 -6.45
C GLY A 157 16.17 6.38 -7.12
N LEU A 158 16.86 7.45 -6.71
CA LEU A 158 16.57 8.81 -7.17
C LEU A 158 16.83 9.00 -8.67
N LYS A 159 16.08 9.92 -9.28
CA LYS A 159 16.31 10.53 -10.59
C LYS A 159 16.50 12.04 -10.45
N ASN A 160 17.10 12.68 -11.46
CA ASN A 160 17.16 14.14 -11.52
C ASN A 160 15.74 14.73 -11.51
N GLY A 161 15.55 15.79 -10.76
CA GLY A 161 14.23 16.38 -10.48
C GLY A 161 13.66 15.93 -9.14
N TRP A 162 12.33 16.05 -9.00
CA TRP A 162 11.59 15.62 -7.81
C TRP A 162 11.43 14.09 -7.76
N ASN A 163 11.59 13.57 -6.56
CA ASN A 163 11.42 12.17 -6.20
C ASN A 163 10.50 12.09 -4.98
N GLU A 164 9.62 11.10 -4.96
CA GLU A 164 8.88 10.74 -3.75
C GLU A 164 9.61 9.58 -3.10
N VAL A 165 10.21 9.86 -1.94
CA VAL A 165 11.03 8.90 -1.20
C VAL A 165 10.17 8.28 -0.12
N VAL A 166 10.18 6.94 -0.06
CA VAL A 166 9.42 6.16 0.94
C VAL A 166 10.36 5.19 1.63
N LEU A 167 10.54 5.38 2.95
CA LEU A 167 11.46 4.61 3.78
C LEU A 167 10.68 3.82 4.80
N LYS A 168 10.72 2.48 4.72
CA LYS A 168 10.13 1.65 5.77
C LYS A 168 10.98 1.75 7.05
N LEU A 169 10.38 2.10 8.18
CA LEU A 169 11.12 2.33 9.44
C LEU A 169 11.89 1.07 9.87
N SER A 170 11.23 -0.09 9.82
CA SER A 170 11.84 -1.39 10.15
C SER A 170 12.97 -1.84 9.21
N ALA A 171 13.18 -1.17 8.07
CA ALA A 171 14.21 -1.52 7.09
C ALA A 171 15.50 -0.71 7.24
N GLY A 172 15.51 0.33 8.09
CA GLY A 172 16.70 1.14 8.33
C GLY A 172 17.73 0.42 9.19
N SER A 173 19.01 0.76 8.99
CA SER A 173 20.09 0.25 9.83
C SER A 173 20.22 1.08 11.09
N ASN A 174 20.42 0.42 12.23
CA ASN A 174 20.58 1.13 13.50
C ASN A 174 22.06 1.42 13.81
N THR A 175 22.33 2.67 14.21
CA THR A 175 23.65 3.12 14.62
C THR A 175 23.61 3.66 16.04
N GLY A 176 24.62 3.29 16.84
CA GLY A 176 24.83 3.85 18.18
C GLY A 176 23.78 3.48 19.23
N GLY A 177 22.78 2.67 18.89
CA GLY A 177 21.70 2.26 19.80
C GLY A 177 20.45 1.83 19.03
N THR A 178 19.29 1.90 19.68
CA THR A 178 17.99 1.64 19.04
C THR A 178 17.15 2.90 19.13
N THR A 179 16.70 3.40 17.97
CA THR A 179 15.83 4.57 17.88
C THR A 179 14.52 4.36 18.64
N ASP A 180 14.19 5.30 19.53
CA ASP A 180 12.87 5.37 20.16
C ASP A 180 11.92 6.21 19.31
N PHE A 181 11.06 5.52 18.56
CA PHE A 181 10.08 6.15 17.66
C PHE A 181 8.98 6.95 18.39
N THR A 182 8.90 6.87 19.73
CA THR A 182 7.99 7.71 20.52
C THR A 182 8.57 9.08 20.86
N GLY A 183 9.84 9.34 20.52
CA GLY A 183 10.55 10.57 20.87
C GLY A 183 11.60 10.98 19.84
N ILE A 184 11.32 10.83 18.54
CA ILE A 184 12.20 11.29 17.45
C ILE A 184 12.40 12.80 17.59
N ASN A 185 13.64 13.26 17.53
CA ASN A 185 13.97 14.67 17.77
C ASN A 185 15.13 15.16 16.89
N PHE A 186 15.52 14.38 15.90
CA PHE A 186 16.61 14.70 14.99
C PHE A 186 16.39 14.05 13.62
N LEU A 187 16.77 14.79 12.57
CA LEU A 187 16.83 14.34 11.19
C LEU A 187 18.09 14.87 10.51
N ARG A 188 18.77 14.03 9.74
CA ARG A 188 19.90 14.43 8.89
C ARG A 188 19.80 13.77 7.51
N PHE A 189 19.98 14.58 6.48
CA PHE A 189 20.32 14.14 5.14
C PHE A 189 21.68 14.70 4.76
N TYR A 190 22.58 13.82 4.32
CA TYR A 190 23.88 14.21 3.79
C TYR A 190 24.18 13.44 2.49
N ALA A 191 24.89 14.10 1.58
CA ALA A 191 25.33 13.54 0.31
C ALA A 191 26.57 14.27 -0.17
N SER A 192 27.63 13.52 -0.48
CA SER A 192 28.91 14.07 -0.93
C SER A 192 28.90 14.35 -2.43
N SER A 193 29.30 15.56 -2.81
CA SER A 193 29.53 15.94 -4.20
C SER A 193 30.93 15.53 -4.65
N GLU A 194 31.07 15.33 -5.96
CA GLU A 194 32.38 15.30 -6.62
C GLU A 194 33.12 16.63 -6.40
N ASP A 195 34.45 16.59 -6.44
CA ASP A 195 35.30 17.74 -6.12
C ASP A 195 34.96 18.96 -7.00
N GLY A 196 34.53 20.04 -6.35
CA GLY A 196 34.19 21.30 -7.02
C GLY A 196 32.79 21.36 -7.65
N GLU A 197 32.03 20.27 -7.58
CA GLU A 197 30.66 20.24 -8.09
C GLU A 197 29.65 20.74 -7.06
N SER A 198 28.75 21.63 -7.51
CA SER A 198 27.60 22.10 -6.73
C SER A 198 26.33 21.37 -7.14
N VAL A 199 25.55 20.94 -6.16
CA VAL A 199 24.27 20.23 -6.34
C VAL A 199 23.21 20.92 -5.50
N ILE A 200 22.02 21.07 -6.08
CA ILE A 200 20.83 21.54 -5.37
C ILE A 200 20.07 20.32 -4.88
N PHE A 201 19.83 20.29 -3.57
CA PHE A 201 18.84 19.42 -2.95
C PHE A 201 17.69 20.26 -2.41
N LYS A 202 16.46 19.77 -2.58
CA LYS A 202 15.30 20.33 -1.89
C LYS A 202 14.56 19.23 -1.18
N ILE A 203 14.02 19.51 0.00
CA ILE A 203 13.10 18.63 0.70
C ILE A 203 11.77 19.34 0.90
N ASP A 204 10.69 18.57 0.83
CA ASP A 204 9.33 19.02 1.05
C ASP A 204 8.46 17.86 1.57
N HIS A 205 7.28 18.15 2.13
CA HIS A 205 6.23 17.18 2.49
C HIS A 205 6.72 16.00 3.35
N ILE A 206 7.45 16.26 4.45
CA ILE A 206 7.97 15.21 5.33
C ILE A 206 6.84 14.67 6.22
N ARG A 207 6.62 13.35 6.21
CA ARG A 207 5.53 12.69 6.94
C ARG A 207 5.87 11.27 7.35
N PHE A 208 5.35 10.85 8.49
CA PHE A 208 5.29 9.45 8.92
C PHE A 208 3.90 8.92 8.64
N THR A 209 3.80 7.77 7.99
CA THR A 209 2.52 7.15 7.61
C THR A 209 2.47 5.69 8.00
N ASN A 210 1.27 5.19 8.30
CA ASN A 210 1.08 3.74 8.47
C ASN A 210 0.85 3.02 7.13
N PHE A 211 0.84 3.72 6.00
CA PHE A 211 0.60 3.18 4.66
C PHE A 211 1.69 3.66 3.71
N TYR A 212 1.89 2.96 2.59
CA TYR A 212 2.82 3.41 1.56
C TYR A 212 2.25 4.67 0.89
N ASP A 213 2.88 5.82 1.14
CA ASP A 213 2.51 7.13 0.62
C ASP A 213 3.63 7.64 -0.28
N ASN A 214 3.39 7.74 -1.58
CA ASN A 214 4.32 8.27 -2.57
C ASN A 214 3.90 9.66 -3.08
N GLY A 215 3.11 10.43 -2.31
CA GLY A 215 2.74 11.81 -2.63
C GLY A 215 1.64 11.95 -3.68
N HIS A 216 1.10 10.85 -4.19
CA HIS A 216 -0.06 10.87 -5.08
C HIS A 216 -1.35 10.96 -4.26
N VAL A 217 -2.17 11.99 -4.53
CA VAL A 217 -3.56 12.00 -4.08
C VAL A 217 -4.27 10.85 -4.78
N VAL A 218 -4.62 9.81 -4.03
CA VAL A 218 -5.39 8.66 -4.53
C VAL A 218 -6.61 9.18 -5.28
N ASP A 219 -6.72 8.94 -6.58
CA ASP A 219 -7.89 9.34 -7.35
C ASP A 219 -9.05 8.39 -6.99
N PRO A 220 -10.11 8.86 -6.31
CA PRO A 220 -11.21 8.00 -5.94
C PRO A 220 -11.98 7.46 -7.17
N ASN A 221 -11.82 8.10 -8.34
CA ASN A 221 -12.41 7.68 -9.61
C ASN A 221 -11.50 6.73 -10.39
N PHE A 222 -10.28 6.47 -9.94
CA PHE A 222 -9.42 5.46 -10.54
C PHE A 222 -9.64 4.12 -9.84
N HIS A 223 -10.47 3.27 -10.45
CA HIS A 223 -10.89 2.00 -9.88
C HIS A 223 -9.94 0.88 -10.34
N ILE A 224 -9.23 0.27 -9.40
CA ILE A 224 -8.15 -0.68 -9.69
C ILE A 224 -8.61 -2.12 -9.42
N TYR A 225 -8.24 -3.05 -10.30
CA TYR A 225 -8.57 -4.46 -10.20
C TYR A 225 -7.35 -5.34 -10.38
N ILE A 226 -7.19 -6.31 -9.49
CA ILE A 226 -6.07 -7.24 -9.51
C ILE A 226 -6.44 -8.46 -10.34
N LEU A 227 -5.58 -8.84 -11.29
CA LEU A 227 -5.74 -9.99 -12.18
C LEU A 227 -4.79 -11.12 -11.73
N ALA A 228 -5.27 -11.96 -10.81
CA ALA A 228 -4.48 -13.00 -10.15
C ALA A 228 -4.90 -14.42 -10.57
N GLY A 229 -3.95 -15.35 -10.52
CA GLY A 229 -4.20 -16.76 -10.88
C GLY A 229 -3.20 -17.29 -11.90
N GLN A 230 -3.66 -18.08 -12.87
CA GLN A 230 -2.78 -18.74 -13.85
C GLN A 230 -3.09 -18.38 -15.30
N SER A 231 -2.71 -19.25 -16.25
CA SER A 231 -2.76 -19.00 -17.69
C SER A 231 -4.12 -18.52 -18.21
N ASN A 232 -5.24 -19.03 -17.69
CA ASN A 232 -6.57 -18.57 -18.11
C ASN A 232 -6.94 -17.17 -17.59
N MET A 233 -6.33 -16.69 -16.47
CA MET A 233 -6.41 -15.27 -16.07
C MET A 233 -5.47 -14.42 -16.92
N ALA A 234 -4.23 -14.89 -17.12
CA ALA A 234 -3.22 -14.18 -17.89
C ALA A 234 -3.66 -13.97 -19.36
N GLY A 235 -4.37 -14.95 -19.90
CA GLY A 235 -4.96 -14.91 -21.22
C GLY A 235 -4.12 -15.62 -22.27
N TYR A 236 -4.66 -16.69 -22.83
CA TYR A 236 -4.01 -17.57 -23.79
C TYR A 236 -4.82 -17.72 -25.09
N GLY A 237 -5.94 -16.99 -25.22
CA GLY A 237 -6.72 -16.93 -26.45
C GLY A 237 -5.95 -16.25 -27.59
N TYR A 238 -6.27 -16.58 -28.84
CA TYR A 238 -5.55 -16.04 -29.99
C TYR A 238 -5.87 -14.57 -30.26
N LEU A 239 -4.82 -13.75 -30.33
CA LEU A 239 -4.89 -12.31 -30.65
C LEU A 239 -5.42 -12.02 -32.07
N THR A 240 -5.30 -13.00 -32.97
CA THR A 240 -5.77 -12.93 -34.35
C THR A 240 -7.27 -13.14 -34.50
N ASP A 241 -7.94 -13.64 -33.47
CA ASP A 241 -9.39 -13.83 -33.49
C ASP A 241 -10.12 -12.49 -33.56
N ILE A 242 -11.37 -12.55 -34.02
CA ILE A 242 -12.24 -11.38 -34.14
C ILE A 242 -13.15 -11.32 -32.92
N HIS A 243 -13.17 -10.14 -32.29
CA HIS A 243 -14.01 -9.85 -31.14
C HIS A 243 -15.50 -9.93 -31.50
N PRO A 244 -16.33 -10.63 -30.72
CA PRO A 244 -17.71 -10.96 -31.10
C PRO A 244 -18.64 -9.75 -31.26
N THR A 245 -18.42 -8.65 -30.53
CA THR A 245 -19.27 -7.44 -30.61
C THR A 245 -18.62 -6.27 -31.35
N LEU A 246 -17.32 -6.00 -31.12
CA LEU A 246 -16.58 -4.92 -31.76
C LEU A 246 -16.21 -5.19 -33.22
N ASN A 247 -16.21 -6.45 -33.67
CA ASN A 247 -15.87 -6.86 -35.04
C ASN A 247 -14.48 -6.35 -35.52
N ILE A 248 -13.52 -6.31 -34.61
CA ILE A 248 -12.09 -6.03 -34.86
C ILE A 248 -11.24 -7.16 -34.26
N LYS A 249 -9.95 -7.22 -34.59
CA LYS A 249 -9.04 -8.19 -33.96
C LYS A 249 -8.83 -7.84 -32.49
N TYR A 250 -8.64 -8.85 -31.65
CA TYR A 250 -8.34 -8.63 -30.23
C TYR A 250 -7.08 -7.80 -29.99
N ALA A 251 -6.06 -7.94 -30.85
CA ALA A 251 -4.83 -7.14 -30.78
C ALA A 251 -5.05 -5.62 -30.93
N ASP A 252 -6.17 -5.22 -31.55
CA ASP A 252 -6.47 -3.82 -31.89
C ASP A 252 -7.43 -3.15 -30.88
N ILE A 253 -7.91 -3.89 -29.87
CA ILE A 253 -8.83 -3.36 -28.86
C ILE A 253 -8.07 -2.46 -27.88
N ALA A 254 -8.60 -1.26 -27.66
CA ALA A 254 -8.13 -0.34 -26.64
C ALA A 254 -9.28 0.57 -26.18
N ASN A 255 -9.17 1.11 -24.97
CA ASN A 255 -10.04 2.16 -24.44
C ASN A 255 -9.17 3.12 -23.62
N ASP A 256 -9.29 4.43 -23.85
CA ASP A 256 -8.45 5.46 -23.21
C ASP A 256 -8.67 5.59 -21.70
N ARG A 257 -9.79 5.07 -21.17
CA ARG A 257 -10.10 5.02 -19.73
C ARG A 257 -9.77 3.67 -19.09
N VAL A 258 -9.16 2.73 -19.82
CA VAL A 258 -8.68 1.46 -19.26
C VAL A 258 -7.16 1.44 -19.33
N LEU A 259 -6.54 1.37 -18.16
CA LEU A 259 -5.09 1.37 -17.98
C LEU A 259 -4.61 0.03 -17.42
N VAL A 260 -3.35 -0.30 -17.68
CA VAL A 260 -2.67 -1.48 -17.15
C VAL A 260 -1.34 -1.07 -16.54
N LEU A 261 -1.02 -1.60 -15.36
CA LEU A 261 0.27 -1.35 -14.71
C LEU A 261 1.33 -2.29 -15.30
N ASN A 262 2.29 -1.71 -16.04
CA ASN A 262 3.32 -2.46 -16.74
C ASN A 262 4.41 -2.99 -15.77
N SER A 263 5.47 -3.62 -16.30
CA SER A 263 6.57 -4.18 -15.49
C SER A 263 7.50 -3.12 -14.90
N GLU A 264 7.44 -1.90 -15.40
CA GLU A 264 8.21 -0.74 -14.94
C GLU A 264 7.41 0.10 -13.93
N ASN A 265 6.24 -0.39 -13.51
CA ASN A 265 5.29 0.28 -12.63
C ASN A 265 4.74 1.60 -13.21
N GLU A 266 4.56 1.65 -14.53
CA GLU A 266 3.90 2.77 -15.21
C GLU A 266 2.53 2.35 -15.74
N TRP A 267 1.61 3.31 -15.82
CA TRP A 267 0.25 3.10 -16.33
C TRP A 267 0.17 3.34 -17.84
N ASP A 268 -0.03 2.27 -18.59
CA ASP A 268 -0.24 2.30 -20.05
C ASP A 268 -1.71 2.12 -20.43
N ILE A 269 -2.11 2.57 -21.62
CA ILE A 269 -3.41 2.19 -22.19
C ILE A 269 -3.44 0.67 -22.37
N ALA A 270 -4.42 0.02 -21.75
CA ALA A 270 -4.53 -1.43 -21.75
C ALA A 270 -4.85 -1.98 -23.16
N LYS A 271 -4.07 -2.99 -23.57
CA LYS A 271 -4.24 -3.77 -24.80
C LYS A 271 -3.91 -5.24 -24.51
N HIS A 272 -4.40 -6.15 -25.34
CA HIS A 272 -3.91 -7.53 -25.28
C HIS A 272 -2.49 -7.67 -25.86
N PRO A 273 -1.66 -8.55 -25.31
CA PRO A 273 -1.88 -9.28 -24.05
C PRO A 273 -1.65 -8.39 -22.81
N LEU A 274 -2.44 -8.59 -21.75
CA LEU A 274 -2.26 -7.87 -20.49
C LEU A 274 -1.07 -8.40 -19.66
N HIS A 275 -0.64 -9.63 -19.94
CA HIS A 275 0.47 -10.33 -19.29
C HIS A 275 1.56 -10.67 -20.33
N PRO A 276 2.27 -9.68 -20.89
CA PRO A 276 3.28 -9.91 -21.92
C PRO A 276 4.44 -10.82 -21.47
N GLU A 277 4.67 -10.95 -20.16
CA GLU A 277 5.65 -11.86 -19.55
C GLU A 277 5.32 -13.36 -19.74
N GLU A 278 4.12 -13.70 -20.21
CA GLU A 278 3.77 -15.05 -20.67
C GLU A 278 4.32 -15.38 -22.08
N GLN A 279 5.03 -14.43 -22.71
CA GLN A 279 5.80 -14.60 -23.95
C GLN A 279 4.96 -15.18 -25.09
N ASN A 280 5.39 -16.29 -25.68
CA ASN A 280 4.73 -16.94 -26.82
C ASN A 280 3.32 -17.44 -26.52
N ASN A 281 2.94 -17.52 -25.24
CA ASN A 281 1.59 -17.90 -24.84
C ASN A 281 0.69 -16.71 -24.52
N ALA A 282 1.25 -15.50 -24.39
CA ALA A 282 0.52 -14.31 -24.02
C ALA A 282 -0.54 -13.97 -25.09
N GLY A 283 -1.78 -13.82 -24.66
CA GLY A 283 -2.91 -13.63 -25.56
C GLY A 283 -4.12 -12.97 -24.90
N VAL A 284 -5.30 -13.40 -25.34
CA VAL A 284 -6.59 -12.87 -24.88
C VAL A 284 -6.97 -13.51 -23.55
N GLY A 285 -7.19 -12.68 -22.54
CA GLY A 285 -7.68 -13.04 -21.21
C GLY A 285 -8.91 -12.22 -20.84
N PRO A 286 -9.53 -12.48 -19.68
CA PRO A 286 -10.80 -11.84 -19.30
C PRO A 286 -10.67 -10.37 -18.88
N GLY A 287 -9.47 -9.89 -18.55
CA GLY A 287 -9.26 -8.60 -17.88
C GLY A 287 -9.69 -7.37 -18.69
N LEU A 288 -9.39 -7.32 -19.99
CA LEU A 288 -9.66 -6.12 -20.82
C LEU A 288 -11.15 -5.95 -21.05
N ASP A 289 -11.84 -7.02 -21.45
CA ASP A 289 -13.29 -7.03 -21.62
C ASP A 289 -14.04 -6.81 -20.31
N PHE A 290 -13.54 -7.34 -19.19
CA PHE A 290 -14.04 -6.99 -17.86
C PHE A 290 -14.01 -5.48 -17.64
N ALA A 291 -12.86 -4.83 -17.86
CA ALA A 291 -12.69 -3.40 -17.62
C ALA A 291 -13.59 -2.54 -18.54
N ILE A 292 -13.63 -2.87 -19.83
CA ILE A 292 -14.51 -2.18 -20.79
C ILE A 292 -15.98 -2.34 -20.37
N LYS A 293 -16.39 -3.54 -19.96
CA LYS A 293 -17.74 -3.81 -19.46
C LYS A 293 -18.03 -3.06 -18.16
N MET A 294 -17.04 -2.88 -17.28
CA MET A 294 -17.19 -2.08 -16.06
C MET A 294 -17.44 -0.60 -16.34
N LEU A 295 -16.87 -0.06 -17.43
CA LEU A 295 -17.09 1.33 -17.86
C LEU A 295 -18.46 1.58 -18.49
N GLU A 296 -19.17 0.54 -18.93
CA GLU A 296 -20.56 0.70 -19.36
C GLU A 296 -21.38 1.25 -18.18
N GLU A 297 -22.03 2.40 -18.37
CA GLU A 297 -22.86 3.07 -17.35
C GLU A 297 -22.09 3.63 -16.14
N ALA A 298 -20.75 3.55 -16.13
CA ALA A 298 -19.94 4.22 -15.11
C ALA A 298 -19.92 5.74 -15.31
N ASP A 299 -19.67 6.49 -14.23
CA ASP A 299 -19.43 7.93 -14.33
C ASP A 299 -18.32 8.22 -15.37
N PRO A 300 -18.46 9.23 -16.25
CA PRO A 300 -17.46 9.57 -17.25
C PRO A 300 -16.04 9.77 -16.71
N LYS A 301 -15.90 10.22 -15.45
CA LYS A 301 -14.63 10.43 -14.76
C LYS A 301 -13.94 9.14 -14.33
N VAL A 302 -14.69 8.04 -14.22
CA VAL A 302 -14.12 6.76 -13.78
C VAL A 302 -13.14 6.24 -14.82
N LYS A 303 -11.94 5.91 -14.36
CA LYS A 303 -10.94 5.11 -15.07
C LYS A 303 -10.83 3.75 -14.42
N ILE A 304 -10.47 2.74 -15.19
CA ILE A 304 -10.21 1.39 -14.71
C ILE A 304 -8.71 1.10 -14.81
N GLY A 305 -8.09 0.68 -13.71
CA GLY A 305 -6.71 0.20 -13.67
C GLY A 305 -6.67 -1.31 -13.53
N LEU A 306 -5.83 -1.98 -14.30
CA LEU A 306 -5.63 -3.43 -14.27
C LEU A 306 -4.23 -3.76 -13.78
N ILE A 307 -4.13 -4.64 -12.78
CA ILE A 307 -2.85 -5.12 -12.24
C ILE A 307 -2.62 -6.55 -12.68
N PRO A 308 -1.79 -6.79 -13.72
CA PRO A 308 -1.48 -8.13 -14.18
C PRO A 308 -0.48 -8.78 -13.21
N THR A 309 -0.92 -9.83 -12.50
CA THR A 309 -0.06 -10.62 -11.60
C THR A 309 -0.12 -12.13 -11.86
N ALA A 310 -1.13 -12.60 -12.60
CA ALA A 310 -1.30 -14.01 -12.94
C ALA A 310 -0.05 -14.63 -13.62
N LYS A 311 0.20 -15.92 -13.32
CA LYS A 311 1.37 -16.65 -13.83
C LYS A 311 1.00 -18.02 -14.36
N GLY A 312 1.28 -18.27 -15.63
CA GLY A 312 1.04 -19.56 -16.29
C GLY A 312 1.67 -20.74 -15.54
N GLY A 313 0.93 -21.83 -15.40
CA GLY A 313 1.41 -23.08 -14.77
C GLY A 313 1.55 -23.06 -13.24
N SER A 314 1.23 -21.94 -12.57
CA SER A 314 1.29 -21.88 -11.11
C SER A 314 0.16 -22.69 -10.45
N ASN A 315 0.52 -23.50 -9.45
CA ASN A 315 -0.44 -24.11 -8.53
C ASN A 315 -0.81 -23.14 -7.38
N VAL A 316 -1.88 -23.45 -6.65
CA VAL A 316 -2.41 -22.59 -5.56
C VAL A 316 -1.40 -22.33 -4.45
N GLY A 317 -0.42 -23.23 -4.25
CA GLY A 317 0.63 -23.10 -3.23
C GLY A 317 1.59 -21.95 -3.49
N HIS A 318 1.73 -21.47 -4.72
CA HIS A 318 2.50 -20.25 -5.00
C HIS A 318 1.80 -18.97 -4.55
N TRP A 319 0.48 -19.04 -4.35
CA TRP A 319 -0.38 -17.88 -4.13
C TRP A 319 -0.79 -17.69 -2.67
N ILE A 320 -0.59 -18.68 -1.79
CA ILE A 320 -0.82 -18.52 -0.34
C ILE A 320 0.21 -17.56 0.28
N PRO A 321 -0.06 -16.94 1.45
CA PRO A 321 0.94 -16.18 2.19
C PRO A 321 2.26 -16.94 2.38
N GLY A 322 3.39 -16.31 2.04
CA GLY A 322 4.72 -16.93 1.99
C GLY A 322 5.05 -17.70 0.70
N GLY A 323 4.08 -17.89 -0.19
CA GLY A 323 4.26 -18.44 -1.53
C GLY A 323 4.98 -17.46 -2.46
N SER A 324 5.65 -17.99 -3.49
CA SER A 324 6.55 -17.20 -4.35
C SER A 324 5.86 -16.12 -5.19
N LEU A 325 4.55 -16.20 -5.41
CA LEU A 325 3.78 -15.23 -6.20
C LEU A 325 2.91 -14.31 -5.33
N TYR A 326 2.66 -14.68 -4.07
CA TYR A 326 1.86 -13.87 -3.16
C TYR A 326 2.48 -12.51 -2.89
N GLY A 327 3.73 -12.48 -2.39
CA GLY A 327 4.43 -11.24 -2.05
C GLY A 327 4.56 -10.27 -3.23
N PRO A 328 5.05 -10.72 -4.41
CA PRO A 328 5.11 -9.87 -5.60
C PRO A 328 3.75 -9.29 -6.01
N SER A 329 2.68 -10.10 -5.94
CA SER A 329 1.34 -9.64 -6.29
C SER A 329 0.80 -8.60 -5.28
N ILE A 330 1.04 -8.78 -3.98
CA ILE A 330 0.70 -7.79 -2.95
C ILE A 330 1.51 -6.50 -3.15
N GLY A 331 2.82 -6.59 -3.36
CA GLY A 331 3.67 -5.41 -3.57
C GLY A 331 3.22 -4.56 -4.77
N LYS A 332 2.92 -5.21 -5.91
CA LYS A 332 2.40 -4.52 -7.10
C LYS A 332 1.01 -3.92 -6.86
N SER A 333 0.18 -4.57 -6.05
CA SER A 333 -1.14 -4.07 -5.67
C SER A 333 -1.05 -2.84 -4.75
N LEU A 334 -0.18 -2.88 -3.74
CA LEU A 334 0.07 -1.74 -2.83
C LEU A 334 0.64 -0.55 -3.57
N PHE A 335 1.56 -0.77 -4.52
CA PHE A 335 2.04 0.29 -5.41
C PHE A 335 0.87 0.94 -6.16
N ALA A 336 0.03 0.13 -6.81
CA ALA A 336 -1.12 0.65 -7.55
C ALA A 336 -2.14 1.38 -6.66
N ALA A 337 -2.30 0.95 -5.41
CA ALA A 337 -3.21 1.59 -4.45
C ALA A 337 -2.82 3.03 -4.08
N THR A 338 -1.63 3.48 -4.48
CA THR A 338 -1.22 4.87 -4.33
C THR A 338 -1.86 5.80 -5.37
N ASP A 339 -2.21 5.28 -6.54
CA ASP A 339 -2.80 6.08 -7.62
C ASP A 339 -4.33 6.06 -7.61
N GLY A 340 -4.93 4.99 -7.05
CA GLY A 340 -6.37 4.77 -7.10
C GLY A 340 -6.87 3.76 -6.07
N VAL A 341 -8.17 3.44 -6.14
CA VAL A 341 -8.82 2.58 -5.14
C VAL A 341 -8.95 1.16 -5.69
N ILE A 342 -8.36 0.18 -5.00
CA ILE A 342 -8.57 -1.23 -5.31
C ILE A 342 -10.04 -1.59 -5.03
N LYS A 343 -10.75 -2.05 -6.06
CA LYS A 343 -12.19 -2.39 -5.99
C LYS A 343 -12.46 -3.89 -5.97
N GLY A 344 -11.45 -4.72 -6.28
CA GLY A 344 -11.60 -6.17 -6.21
C GLY A 344 -10.48 -6.96 -6.87
N VAL A 345 -10.53 -8.27 -6.65
CA VAL A 345 -9.60 -9.25 -7.21
C VAL A 345 -10.36 -10.21 -8.12
N LEU A 346 -9.91 -10.31 -9.36
CA LEU A 346 -10.32 -11.36 -10.29
C LEU A 346 -9.33 -12.51 -10.13
N TYR A 347 -9.82 -13.65 -9.66
CA TYR A 347 -9.00 -14.84 -9.41
C TYR A 347 -9.47 -16.00 -10.28
N LEU A 348 -8.56 -16.58 -11.07
CA LEU A 348 -8.84 -17.78 -11.89
C LEU A 348 -7.63 -18.71 -11.90
N GLN A 349 -7.76 -19.80 -11.15
CA GLN A 349 -6.69 -20.78 -10.94
C GLN A 349 -7.26 -22.15 -10.58
N GLY A 350 -6.50 -23.20 -10.87
CA GLY A 350 -6.74 -24.54 -10.32
C GLY A 350 -6.37 -25.67 -11.27
N GLU A 351 -6.13 -25.37 -12.54
CA GLU A 351 -5.83 -26.40 -13.53
C GLU A 351 -4.51 -27.12 -13.18
N ALA A 352 -3.48 -26.40 -12.73
CA ALA A 352 -2.20 -26.99 -12.34
C ALA A 352 -2.35 -28.01 -11.19
N ASP A 353 -3.16 -27.68 -10.17
CA ASP A 353 -3.48 -28.58 -9.06
C ASP A 353 -4.30 -29.80 -9.54
N ALA A 354 -5.20 -29.60 -10.48
CA ALA A 354 -5.97 -30.68 -11.07
C ALA A 354 -5.12 -31.64 -11.91
N PHE A 355 -4.16 -31.14 -12.69
CA PHE A 355 -3.19 -31.96 -13.41
C PHE A 355 -2.28 -32.75 -12.47
N ALA A 356 -1.84 -32.13 -11.38
CA ALA A 356 -0.98 -32.76 -10.38
C ALA A 356 -1.75 -33.73 -9.46
N ASN A 357 -3.09 -33.79 -9.58
CA ASN A 357 -3.96 -34.54 -8.68
C ASN A 357 -3.85 -34.09 -7.21
N THR A 358 -3.60 -32.80 -6.98
CA THR A 358 -3.45 -32.15 -5.66
C THR A 358 -4.66 -31.27 -5.32
N THR A 359 -5.85 -31.66 -5.77
CA THR A 359 -7.08 -30.86 -5.64
C THR A 359 -7.60 -30.76 -4.21
N VAL A 360 -7.24 -31.68 -3.32
CA VAL A 360 -7.71 -31.71 -1.92
C VAL A 360 -7.25 -30.46 -1.17
N GLY A 361 -8.21 -29.77 -0.54
CA GLY A 361 -7.95 -28.55 0.24
C GLY A 361 -7.61 -27.32 -0.60
N TRP A 362 -7.87 -27.35 -1.90
CA TRP A 362 -7.68 -26.17 -2.77
C TRP A 362 -8.52 -24.98 -2.28
N GLY A 363 -9.79 -25.19 -1.95
CA GLY A 363 -10.67 -24.14 -1.43
C GLY A 363 -10.17 -23.51 -0.13
N ASP A 364 -9.63 -24.31 0.80
CA ASP A 364 -9.05 -23.80 2.05
C ASP A 364 -7.80 -22.95 1.79
N LYS A 365 -6.97 -23.33 0.83
CA LYS A 365 -5.82 -22.51 0.42
C LYS A 365 -6.28 -21.20 -0.21
N VAL A 366 -7.29 -21.21 -1.08
CA VAL A 366 -7.87 -19.98 -1.63
C VAL A 366 -8.43 -19.08 -0.52
N LYS A 367 -9.04 -19.64 0.52
CA LYS A 367 -9.44 -18.86 1.71
C LYS A 367 -8.26 -18.16 2.39
N LEU A 368 -7.08 -18.80 2.49
CA LEU A 368 -5.87 -18.15 3.00
C LEU A 368 -5.43 -16.99 2.10
N ILE A 369 -5.54 -17.15 0.79
CA ILE A 369 -5.22 -16.09 -0.19
C ILE A 369 -6.14 -14.90 0.02
N ILE A 370 -7.46 -15.11 0.05
CA ILE A 370 -8.46 -14.04 0.22
C ILE A 370 -8.19 -13.27 1.51
N ASN A 371 -8.04 -13.98 2.63
CA ASN A 371 -7.79 -13.34 3.93
C ASN A 371 -6.44 -12.60 3.96
N GLY A 372 -5.42 -13.15 3.30
CA GLY A 372 -4.12 -12.49 3.15
C GLY A 372 -4.25 -11.17 2.41
N TYR A 373 -4.85 -11.16 1.21
CA TYR A 373 -5.05 -9.93 0.44
C TYR A 373 -5.83 -8.88 1.21
N ARG A 374 -6.92 -9.27 1.87
CA ARG A 374 -7.73 -8.36 2.70
C ARG A 374 -6.92 -7.72 3.83
N LYS A 375 -6.08 -8.52 4.49
CA LYS A 375 -5.20 -8.03 5.56
C LYS A 375 -4.15 -7.06 5.01
N GLU A 376 -3.37 -7.48 4.02
CA GLU A 376 -2.25 -6.69 3.51
C GLU A 376 -2.71 -5.41 2.79
N LEU A 377 -3.86 -5.46 2.11
CA LEU A 377 -4.46 -4.30 1.45
C LEU A 377 -5.38 -3.49 2.38
N ARG A 378 -5.50 -3.90 3.65
CA ARG A 378 -6.34 -3.26 4.69
C ARG A 378 -7.78 -3.02 4.28
N ASP A 379 -8.34 -3.94 3.51
CA ASP A 379 -9.74 -3.94 3.09
C ASP A 379 -10.38 -5.28 3.48
N PRO A 380 -11.02 -5.38 4.67
CA PRO A 380 -11.67 -6.61 5.11
C PRO A 380 -12.87 -7.02 4.23
N ASP A 381 -13.41 -6.09 3.45
CA ASP A 381 -14.56 -6.30 2.57
C ASP A 381 -14.18 -6.42 1.09
N LEU A 382 -12.87 -6.47 0.78
CA LEU A 382 -12.36 -6.55 -0.57
C LEU A 382 -13.03 -7.71 -1.33
N LYS A 383 -13.61 -7.37 -2.46
CA LYS A 383 -14.39 -8.31 -3.28
C LYS A 383 -13.46 -9.26 -4.00
N PHE A 384 -13.67 -10.55 -3.82
CA PHE A 384 -12.99 -11.60 -4.57
C PHE A 384 -13.97 -12.28 -5.53
N LEU A 385 -13.60 -12.33 -6.81
CA LEU A 385 -14.37 -13.01 -7.84
C LEU A 385 -13.58 -14.26 -8.25
N ILE A 386 -14.11 -15.43 -7.91
CA ILE A 386 -13.49 -16.73 -8.15
C ILE A 386 -14.07 -17.32 -9.44
N GLY A 387 -13.25 -17.32 -10.49
CA GLY A 387 -13.57 -17.95 -11.76
C GLY A 387 -13.49 -19.45 -11.68
N GLU A 388 -14.48 -20.12 -12.26
CA GLU A 388 -14.38 -21.54 -12.52
C GLU A 388 -13.39 -21.82 -13.64
N ILE A 389 -12.62 -22.89 -13.48
CA ILE A 389 -11.82 -23.45 -14.57
C ILE A 389 -12.76 -24.19 -15.55
N GLY A 390 -12.28 -24.51 -16.75
CA GLY A 390 -13.10 -25.13 -17.80
C GLY A 390 -13.83 -26.39 -17.31
N ARG A 391 -15.15 -26.48 -17.51
CA ARG A 391 -15.95 -27.61 -17.02
C ARG A 391 -15.90 -28.82 -17.95
N ASP A 392 -16.16 -28.58 -19.24
CA ASP A 392 -16.36 -29.62 -20.25
C ASP A 392 -15.12 -29.82 -21.13
N PHE A 393 -13.94 -29.48 -20.59
CA PHE A 393 -12.67 -29.66 -21.30
C PHE A 393 -12.34 -31.16 -21.23
N ASN A 394 -12.70 -31.88 -22.31
CA ASN A 394 -12.95 -33.32 -22.45
C ASN A 394 -11.80 -34.29 -22.05
N GLY A 395 -10.79 -33.86 -21.30
CA GLY A 395 -9.69 -34.70 -20.80
C GLY A 395 -9.28 -34.49 -19.35
N LYS A 396 -10.08 -33.78 -18.52
CA LYS A 396 -9.68 -33.38 -17.15
C LYS A 396 -10.77 -33.55 -16.11
N GLU A 397 -11.06 -34.78 -15.71
CA GLU A 397 -12.03 -35.11 -14.63
C GLU A 397 -11.76 -34.34 -13.32
N ASN A 398 -10.49 -34.08 -13.02
CA ASN A 398 -10.09 -33.34 -11.82
C ASN A 398 -10.47 -31.84 -11.84
N PHE A 399 -10.85 -31.27 -13.00
CA PHE A 399 -11.30 -29.88 -13.05
C PHE A 399 -12.63 -29.69 -12.30
N ILE A 400 -13.50 -30.70 -12.36
CA ILE A 400 -14.76 -30.75 -11.61
C ILE A 400 -14.48 -30.75 -10.11
N LEU A 401 -13.43 -31.45 -9.65
CA LEU A 401 -13.07 -31.48 -8.22
C LEU A 401 -12.62 -30.12 -7.68
N ILE A 402 -11.98 -29.29 -8.50
CA ILE A 402 -11.66 -27.90 -8.15
C ILE A 402 -12.95 -27.07 -8.09
N ASN A 403 -13.73 -27.05 -9.17
CA ASN A 403 -14.95 -26.24 -9.25
C ASN A 403 -15.97 -26.59 -8.15
N ASN A 404 -16.07 -27.87 -7.75
CA ASN A 404 -16.94 -28.33 -6.66
C ASN A 404 -16.58 -27.77 -5.27
N GLN A 405 -15.38 -27.22 -5.09
CA GLN A 405 -14.98 -26.58 -3.81
C GLN A 405 -15.44 -25.12 -3.71
N ILE A 406 -15.73 -24.45 -4.84
CA ILE A 406 -16.09 -23.03 -4.86
C ILE A 406 -17.38 -22.71 -4.08
N PRO A 407 -18.48 -23.50 -4.18
CA PRO A 407 -19.70 -23.21 -3.42
C PRO A 407 -19.48 -23.15 -1.89
N ALA A 408 -18.70 -24.08 -1.34
CA ALA A 408 -18.39 -24.08 0.09
C ALA A 408 -17.47 -22.90 0.48
N LEU A 409 -16.51 -22.56 -0.38
CA LEU A 409 -15.64 -21.40 -0.21
C LEU A 409 -16.44 -20.11 -0.09
N ILE A 410 -17.30 -19.80 -1.07
CA ILE A 410 -18.06 -18.54 -1.10
C ILE A 410 -19.09 -18.46 0.03
N GLN A 411 -19.60 -19.59 0.52
CA GLN A 411 -20.46 -19.61 1.69
C GLN A 411 -19.70 -19.27 2.98
N SER A 412 -18.41 -19.65 3.05
CA SER A 412 -17.59 -19.50 4.26
C SER A 412 -16.79 -18.19 4.33
N VAL A 413 -16.67 -17.47 3.22
CA VAL A 413 -15.90 -16.21 3.11
C VAL A 413 -16.78 -15.14 2.47
N PRO A 414 -17.35 -14.20 3.25
CA PRO A 414 -18.16 -13.10 2.74
C PRO A 414 -17.45 -12.27 1.66
N ASN A 415 -18.20 -11.51 0.87
CA ASN A 415 -17.68 -10.69 -0.24
C ASN A 415 -16.84 -11.49 -1.26
N THR A 416 -17.17 -12.78 -1.42
CA THR A 416 -16.55 -13.69 -2.38
C THR A 416 -17.63 -14.24 -3.30
N TYR A 417 -17.41 -14.19 -4.62
CA TYR A 417 -18.40 -14.52 -5.63
C TYR A 417 -17.87 -15.54 -6.62
N ARG A 418 -18.73 -16.45 -7.07
CA ARG A 418 -18.40 -17.44 -8.11
C ARG A 418 -18.71 -16.89 -9.49
N ILE A 419 -17.80 -17.07 -10.43
CA ILE A 419 -17.98 -16.71 -11.84
C ILE A 419 -17.99 -17.98 -12.68
N SER A 420 -19.16 -18.28 -13.25
CA SER A 420 -19.39 -19.54 -13.96
C SER A 420 -18.59 -19.62 -15.26
N SER A 421 -18.01 -20.79 -15.56
CA SER A 421 -17.41 -21.13 -16.85
C SER A 421 -18.33 -21.99 -17.74
N GLU A 422 -19.61 -22.11 -17.37
CA GLU A 422 -20.59 -22.89 -18.12
C GLU A 422 -20.77 -22.37 -19.56
N GLY A 423 -20.75 -23.30 -20.52
CA GLY A 423 -20.88 -23.00 -21.95
C GLY A 423 -19.64 -22.36 -22.59
N LEU A 424 -18.54 -22.23 -21.85
CA LEU A 424 -17.27 -21.73 -22.39
C LEU A 424 -16.47 -22.86 -23.04
N THR A 425 -15.74 -22.52 -24.11
CA THR A 425 -14.96 -23.45 -24.93
C THR A 425 -13.46 -23.18 -24.83
N ASP A 426 -12.67 -24.22 -25.10
CA ASP A 426 -11.22 -24.11 -25.17
C ASP A 426 -10.74 -23.74 -26.59
N ARG A 427 -9.49 -23.28 -26.69
CA ARG A 427 -8.85 -22.88 -27.95
C ARG A 427 -8.45 -24.05 -28.86
N GLY A 428 -8.87 -25.27 -28.55
CA GLY A 428 -8.50 -26.51 -29.24
C GLY A 428 -7.42 -27.34 -28.54
N ASP A 429 -7.02 -26.97 -27.31
CA ASP A 429 -6.02 -27.69 -26.50
C ASP A 429 -6.59 -28.36 -25.25
N ALA A 430 -7.91 -28.31 -25.06
CA ALA A 430 -8.64 -28.82 -23.90
C ALA A 430 -8.13 -28.27 -22.55
N LEU A 431 -7.58 -27.05 -22.54
CA LEU A 431 -7.00 -26.43 -21.35
C LEU A 431 -7.29 -24.93 -21.26
N HIS A 432 -7.00 -24.18 -22.31
CA HIS A 432 -7.08 -22.72 -22.29
C HIS A 432 -8.35 -22.25 -22.97
N PHE A 433 -9.07 -21.31 -22.37
CA PHE A 433 -10.24 -20.69 -22.99
C PHE A 433 -9.86 -20.07 -24.34
N ASP A 434 -10.74 -20.23 -25.34
CA ASP A 434 -10.64 -19.44 -26.57
C ASP A 434 -10.91 -17.94 -26.30
N SER A 435 -10.58 -17.08 -27.25
CA SER A 435 -10.70 -15.63 -27.08
C SER A 435 -12.14 -15.19 -26.78
N LYS A 436 -13.13 -15.82 -27.41
CA LYS A 436 -14.55 -15.52 -27.20
C LYS A 436 -15.00 -15.90 -25.79
N SER A 437 -14.53 -17.04 -25.30
CA SER A 437 -14.82 -17.56 -23.98
C SER A 437 -14.15 -16.73 -22.90
N ALA A 438 -12.90 -16.29 -23.12
CA ALA A 438 -12.21 -15.35 -22.24
C ALA A 438 -12.96 -14.01 -22.15
N THR A 439 -13.43 -13.45 -23.27
CA THR A 439 -14.29 -12.26 -23.31
C THR A 439 -15.59 -12.47 -22.53
N GLN A 440 -16.30 -13.57 -22.80
CA GLN A 440 -17.55 -13.89 -22.12
C GLN A 440 -17.35 -14.04 -20.59
N LEU A 441 -16.22 -14.60 -20.17
CA LEU A 441 -15.85 -14.69 -18.77
C LEU A 441 -15.60 -13.30 -18.18
N GLY A 442 -14.87 -12.43 -18.88
CA GLY A 442 -14.67 -11.02 -18.51
C GLY A 442 -15.98 -10.26 -18.28
N TRP A 443 -16.97 -10.43 -19.16
CA TRP A 443 -18.31 -9.86 -18.96
C TRP A 443 -19.01 -10.43 -17.73
N ARG A 444 -18.91 -11.74 -17.49
CA ARG A 444 -19.51 -12.37 -16.29
C ARG A 444 -18.88 -11.84 -15.00
N TYR A 445 -17.56 -11.61 -14.98
CA TYR A 445 -16.88 -10.94 -13.87
C TYR A 445 -17.47 -9.55 -13.60
N ALA A 446 -17.63 -8.74 -14.65
CA ALA A 446 -18.11 -7.37 -14.53
C ALA A 446 -19.58 -7.32 -14.07
N GLU A 447 -20.44 -8.16 -14.65
CA GLU A 447 -21.85 -8.26 -14.28
C GLU A 447 -22.03 -8.70 -12.83
N GLN A 448 -21.26 -9.68 -12.36
CA GLN A 448 -21.32 -10.12 -10.96
C GLN A 448 -20.87 -9.01 -10.02
N LEU A 449 -19.80 -8.29 -10.37
CA LEU A 449 -19.31 -7.20 -9.54
C LEU A 449 -20.33 -6.06 -9.44
N LYS A 450 -20.93 -5.65 -10.58
CA LYS A 450 -21.99 -4.62 -10.62
C LYS A 450 -23.21 -5.00 -9.77
N LYS A 451 -23.61 -6.28 -9.76
CA LYS A 451 -24.69 -6.78 -8.89
C LYS A 451 -24.36 -6.71 -7.40
N SER A 452 -23.09 -6.86 -7.04
CA SER A 452 -22.64 -6.81 -5.64
C SER A 452 -22.41 -5.40 -5.08
N THR A 453 -22.54 -4.37 -5.91
CA THR A 453 -22.42 -2.94 -5.52
C THR A 453 -23.77 -2.24 -5.40
N GLN A 454 -24.85 -2.90 -5.83
CA GLN A 454 -26.24 -2.48 -5.62
C GLN A 454 -26.76 -3.08 -4.32
#